data_AF-A0A941TM47-F1
#
_entry.id   AF-A0A941TM47-F1
#
_cell.length_a   1.000
_cell.length_b   1.000
_cell.length_c   1.000
_cell.angle_alpha   90.00
_cell.angle_beta   90.00
_cell.angle_gamma   90.00
#
_symmetry.space_group_name_H-M   'P 1'
#
loop_
_entity.id
_entity.type
_entity.pdbx_description
1 polymer ?
#
loop_
_entity_poly.entity_id
_entity_poly.type
_entity_poly.pdbx_seq_one_letter_code
_entity_poly.pdbx_strand_id
1 'polypeptide(L)'
;MALRRVLPGHHLEGDSKEVIRLATALIATMSALVLALLFSSTRTSFEHNSASLSRMTADIVELDQLLEEYGPEAKSLRKTLRSEIQPMIDSIWRDDAEAHGVKPIQKPRGEVILAMLRELTPKTPAQASIQARALQVGTDLAQTHLALFAQPSDAISSTFMAVLVMWLMFIFGVFSMSSSPNPTLTIILFVCILSASAAIYLVMELGLPFGGLMQLSSDSLRNALK
;
A
#
# COMPACT_ATOMS: atom_id res chain seq x y z
N MET A 1 -37.54 4.91 4.50
CA MET A 1 -38.97 5.34 4.57
C MET A 1 -39.96 4.28 4.06
N ALA A 2 -39.69 3.56 2.95
CA ALA A 2 -40.61 2.54 2.44
C ALA A 2 -40.69 1.24 3.29
N LEU A 3 -39.58 0.81 3.91
CA LEU A 3 -39.54 -0.43 4.71
C LEU A 3 -40.42 -0.39 5.98
N ARG A 4 -40.67 0.79 6.55
CA ARG A 4 -41.54 0.94 7.73
C ARG A 4 -43.02 0.71 7.41
N ARG A 5 -43.39 0.74 6.12
CA ARG A 5 -44.78 0.50 5.66
C ARG A 5 -45.08 -0.99 5.45
N VAL A 6 -44.05 -1.85 5.49
CA VAL A 6 -44.13 -3.28 5.19
C VAL A 6 -44.00 -4.16 6.45
N LEU A 7 -43.51 -3.61 7.58
CA LEU A 7 -43.41 -4.36 8.84
C LEU A 7 -44.61 -4.09 9.77
N PRO A 8 -45.36 -5.13 10.21
CA PRO A 8 -46.43 -4.99 11.20
C PRO A 8 -45.89 -4.46 12.54
N GLY A 9 -46.67 -3.60 13.21
CA GLY A 9 -46.25 -2.83 14.40
C GLY A 9 -45.76 -3.66 15.60
N HIS A 10 -46.08 -4.96 15.68
CA HIS A 10 -45.70 -5.84 16.79
C HIS A 10 -44.20 -6.20 16.84
N HIS A 11 -43.41 -5.91 15.80
CA HIS A 11 -41.94 -6.06 15.83
C HIS A 11 -41.19 -4.77 16.22
N LEU A 12 -41.91 -3.64 16.38
CA LEU A 12 -41.33 -2.33 16.70
C LEU A 12 -41.69 -1.82 18.11
N GLU A 13 -42.38 -2.61 18.93
CA GLU A 13 -42.74 -2.31 20.32
C GLU A 13 -42.20 -3.36 21.31
N GLY A 14 -41.82 -2.92 22.51
CA GLY A 14 -41.37 -3.78 23.60
C GLY A 14 -39.96 -4.40 23.44
N ASP A 15 -39.79 -5.61 23.99
CA ASP A 15 -38.51 -6.33 24.11
C ASP A 15 -37.77 -6.54 22.77
N SER A 16 -38.49 -6.65 21.65
CA SER A 16 -37.87 -6.84 20.32
C SER A 16 -37.00 -5.65 19.91
N LYS A 17 -37.39 -4.42 20.25
CA LYS A 17 -36.61 -3.21 19.96
C LYS A 17 -35.31 -3.17 20.76
N GLU A 18 -35.38 -3.57 22.03
CA GLU A 18 -34.19 -3.65 22.89
C GLU A 18 -33.23 -4.74 22.42
N VAL A 19 -33.73 -5.91 22.01
CA VAL A 19 -32.89 -6.97 21.40
C VAL A 19 -32.22 -6.48 20.12
N ILE A 20 -32.94 -5.82 19.22
CA ILE A 20 -32.37 -5.24 17.98
C ILE A 20 -31.30 -4.19 18.31
N ARG A 21 -31.54 -3.34 19.31
CA ARG A 21 -30.58 -2.33 19.76
C ARG A 21 -29.32 -2.96 20.36
N LEU A 22 -29.46 -4.03 21.15
CA LEU A 22 -28.34 -4.76 21.74
C LEU A 22 -27.51 -5.48 20.67
N ALA A 23 -28.17 -6.11 19.69
CA ALA A 23 -27.52 -6.72 18.53
C ALA A 23 -26.80 -5.68 17.67
N THR A 24 -27.41 -4.52 17.44
CA THR A 24 -26.78 -3.40 16.71
C THR A 24 -25.55 -2.88 17.45
N ALA A 25 -25.61 -2.76 18.77
CA ALA A 25 -24.46 -2.37 19.59
C ALA A 25 -23.31 -3.38 19.48
N LEU A 26 -23.61 -4.67 19.49
CA LEU A 26 -22.61 -5.74 19.30
C LEU A 26 -21.96 -5.67 17.91
N ILE A 27 -22.76 -5.49 16.84
CA ILE A 27 -22.23 -5.36 15.48
C ILE A 27 -21.38 -4.08 15.36
N ALA A 28 -21.78 -2.99 16.03
CA ALA A 28 -21.02 -1.75 16.05
C ALA A 28 -19.64 -1.90 16.72
N THR A 29 -19.55 -2.60 17.85
CA THR A 29 -18.25 -2.84 18.52
C THR A 29 -17.35 -3.75 17.69
N MET A 30 -17.90 -4.80 17.08
CA MET A 30 -17.15 -5.66 16.15
C MET A 30 -16.66 -4.88 14.92
N SER A 31 -17.51 -4.03 14.35
CA SER A 31 -17.15 -3.17 13.20
C SER A 31 -16.02 -2.21 13.56
N ALA A 32 -16.08 -1.58 14.74
CA ALA A 32 -15.03 -0.68 15.21
C ALA A 32 -13.69 -1.40 15.39
N LEU A 33 -13.70 -2.60 15.95
CA LEU A 33 -12.48 -3.42 16.10
C LEU A 33 -11.90 -3.82 14.75
N VAL A 34 -12.73 -4.32 13.83
CA VAL A 34 -12.28 -4.71 12.49
C VAL A 34 -11.70 -3.51 11.74
N LEU A 35 -12.37 -2.36 11.78
CA LEU A 35 -11.86 -1.13 11.15
C LEU A 35 -10.50 -0.71 11.74
N ALA A 36 -10.35 -0.77 13.07
CA ALA A 36 -9.08 -0.43 13.73
C ALA A 36 -7.94 -1.39 13.35
N LEU A 37 -8.22 -2.70 13.27
CA LEU A 37 -7.25 -3.71 12.85
C LEU A 37 -6.85 -3.56 11.38
N LEU A 38 -7.83 -3.31 10.49
CA LEU A 38 -7.55 -3.04 9.08
C LEU A 38 -6.66 -1.80 8.94
N PHE A 39 -7.04 -0.69 9.58
CA PHE A 39 -6.22 0.52 9.58
C PHE A 39 -4.79 0.26 10.08
N SER A 40 -4.64 -0.48 11.19
CA SER A 40 -3.32 -0.81 11.75
C SER A 40 -2.50 -1.71 10.81
N SER A 41 -3.14 -2.70 10.19
CA SER A 41 -2.49 -3.63 9.25
C SER A 41 -2.02 -2.90 8.01
N THR A 42 -2.91 -2.12 7.41
CA THR A 42 -2.62 -1.35 6.21
C THR A 42 -1.55 -0.30 6.48
N ARG A 43 -1.59 0.40 7.62
CA ARG A 43 -0.52 1.32 8.04
C ARG A 43 0.81 0.59 8.18
N THR A 44 0.84 -0.57 8.82
CA THR A 44 2.08 -1.35 8.97
C THR A 44 2.66 -1.77 7.62
N SER A 45 1.79 -2.16 6.68
CA SER A 45 2.17 -2.48 5.30
C SER A 45 2.76 -1.26 4.59
N PHE A 46 2.12 -0.10 4.70
CA PHE A 46 2.63 1.16 4.13
C PHE A 46 4.02 1.52 4.68
N GLU A 47 4.20 1.47 6.01
CA GLU A 47 5.50 1.74 6.66
C GLU A 47 6.57 0.73 6.22
N HIS A 48 6.22 -0.55 6.03
CA HIS A 48 7.14 -1.57 5.54
C HIS A 48 7.58 -1.31 4.09
N ASN A 49 6.66 -0.90 3.22
CA ASN A 49 6.97 -0.53 1.84
C ASN A 49 7.83 0.75 1.78
N SER A 50 7.52 1.73 2.62
CA SER A 50 8.32 2.97 2.78
C SER A 50 9.75 2.66 3.22
N ALA A 51 9.91 1.83 4.24
CA ALA A 51 11.23 1.41 4.73
C ALA A 51 12.01 0.62 3.67
N SER A 52 11.34 -0.26 2.93
CA SER A 52 11.94 -1.01 1.81
C SER A 52 12.41 -0.09 0.70
N LEU A 53 11.62 0.93 0.32
CA LEU A 53 11.99 1.93 -0.68
C LEU A 53 13.18 2.78 -0.22
N SER A 54 13.20 3.20 1.04
CA SER A 54 14.33 3.94 1.62
C SER A 54 15.60 3.11 1.64
N ARG A 55 15.52 1.82 2.00
CA ARG A 55 16.66 0.89 1.94
C ARG A 55 17.14 0.72 0.51
N MET A 56 16.23 0.51 -0.43
CA MET A 56 16.54 0.38 -1.85
C MET A 56 17.28 1.62 -2.39
N THR A 57 16.85 2.81 -1.98
CA THR A 57 17.51 4.07 -2.33
C THR A 57 18.94 4.11 -1.77
N ALA A 58 19.13 3.73 -0.51
CA ALA A 58 20.44 3.68 0.13
C ALA A 58 21.38 2.68 -0.56
N ASP A 59 20.89 1.48 -0.89
CA ASP A 59 21.66 0.45 -1.58
C ASP A 59 22.12 0.91 -2.98
N ILE A 60 21.27 1.64 -3.71
CA ILE A 60 21.62 2.20 -5.02
C ILE A 60 22.73 3.26 -4.88
N VAL A 61 22.64 4.14 -3.88
CA VAL A 61 23.66 5.17 -3.62
C VAL A 61 24.98 4.53 -3.19
N GLU A 62 24.93 3.55 -2.29
CA GLU A 62 26.11 2.80 -1.85
C GLU A 62 26.77 2.10 -3.05
N LEU A 63 25.98 1.47 -3.92
CA LEU A 63 26.49 0.84 -5.13
C LEU A 63 27.16 1.85 -6.08
N ASP A 64 26.58 3.03 -6.31
CA ASP A 64 27.20 4.08 -7.14
C ASP A 64 28.52 4.59 -6.54
N GLN A 65 28.61 4.72 -5.22
CA GLN A 65 29.84 5.09 -4.51
C GLN A 65 30.93 4.02 -4.62
N LEU A 66 30.59 2.74 -4.45
CA LEU A 66 31.52 1.62 -4.61
C LEU A 66 32.05 1.54 -6.06
N LEU A 67 31.18 1.78 -7.05
CA LEU A 67 31.58 1.83 -8.46
C LEU A 67 32.48 3.04 -8.77
N GLU A 68 32.27 4.17 -8.09
CA GLU A 68 33.18 5.32 -8.20
C GLU A 68 34.56 5.02 -7.63
N GLU A 69 34.63 4.36 -6.46
CA GLU A 69 35.88 3.96 -5.82
C GLU A 69 36.62 2.86 -6.60
N TYR A 70 35.90 1.97 -7.30
CA TYR A 70 36.50 0.95 -8.18
C TYR A 70 37.30 1.56 -9.35
N GLY A 71 36.87 2.72 -9.84
CA GLY A 71 37.58 3.52 -10.85
C GLY A 71 37.04 3.37 -12.28
N PRO A 72 37.86 3.62 -13.32
CA PRO A 72 37.39 3.85 -14.69
C PRO A 72 36.74 2.64 -15.36
N GLU A 73 37.07 1.42 -14.92
CA GLU A 73 36.50 0.17 -15.43
C GLU A 73 35.02 0.00 -15.07
N ALA A 74 34.57 0.64 -13.99
CA ALA A 74 33.18 0.61 -13.53
C ALA A 74 32.28 1.69 -14.20
N LYS A 75 32.83 2.56 -15.07
CA LYS A 75 32.06 3.65 -15.70
C LYS A 75 30.89 3.17 -16.56
N SER A 76 31.09 2.10 -17.32
CA SER A 76 30.03 1.50 -18.14
C SER A 76 28.90 0.97 -17.26
N LEU A 77 29.27 0.26 -16.19
CA LEU A 77 28.33 -0.28 -15.20
C LEU A 77 27.56 0.83 -14.47
N ARG A 78 28.23 1.92 -14.07
CA ARG A 78 27.59 3.09 -13.46
C ARG A 78 26.57 3.75 -14.38
N LYS A 79 26.86 3.82 -15.69
CA LYS A 79 25.91 4.31 -16.69
C LYS A 79 24.70 3.37 -16.82
N THR A 80 24.93 2.06 -16.83
CA THR A 80 23.84 1.07 -16.84
C THR A 80 22.97 1.20 -15.59
N LEU A 81 23.57 1.28 -14.40
CA LEU A 81 22.87 1.44 -13.12
C LEU A 81 21.93 2.66 -13.18
N ARG A 82 22.43 3.82 -13.61
CA ARG A 82 21.61 5.04 -13.77
C ARG A 82 20.50 4.88 -14.81
N SER A 83 20.76 4.18 -15.92
CA SER A 83 19.74 3.96 -16.95
C SER A 83 18.64 2.97 -16.53
N GLU A 84 18.92 2.10 -15.54
CA GLU A 84 17.97 1.12 -15.03
C GLU A 84 17.11 1.65 -13.87
N ILE A 85 17.45 2.81 -13.28
CA ILE A 85 16.62 3.45 -12.23
C ILE A 85 15.24 3.84 -12.76
N GLN A 86 15.16 4.47 -13.94
CA GLN A 86 13.87 4.89 -14.50
C GLN A 86 12.96 3.68 -14.82
N PRO A 87 13.43 2.64 -15.52
CA PRO A 87 12.72 1.35 -15.65
C PRO A 87 12.26 0.75 -14.33
N MET A 88 13.08 0.83 -13.28
CA MET A 88 12.76 0.32 -11.95
C MET A 88 11.62 1.11 -11.30
N ILE A 89 11.65 2.45 -11.38
CA ILE A 89 10.57 3.31 -10.91
C ILE A 89 9.28 2.99 -11.67
N ASP A 90 9.31 2.94 -13.00
CA ASP A 90 8.13 2.66 -13.83
C ASP A 90 7.55 1.25 -13.53
N SER A 91 8.39 0.32 -13.08
CA SER A 91 7.98 -1.03 -12.68
C SER A 91 7.29 -1.10 -11.31
N ILE A 92 7.66 -0.21 -10.38
CA ILE A 92 7.10 -0.13 -9.02
C ILE A 92 5.80 0.70 -9.05
N TRP A 93 5.79 1.84 -9.73
CA TRP A 93 4.61 2.70 -9.93
C TRP A 93 3.89 2.37 -11.24
N ARG A 94 3.38 1.14 -11.36
CA ARG A 94 2.73 0.66 -12.60
C ARG A 94 1.53 1.50 -13.02
N ASP A 95 0.69 1.92 -12.07
CA ASP A 95 -0.51 2.72 -12.37
C ASP A 95 -0.14 4.11 -12.93
N ASP A 96 0.92 4.72 -12.40
CA ASP A 96 1.44 6.00 -12.89
C ASP A 96 2.12 5.83 -14.27
N ALA A 97 2.88 4.75 -14.47
CA ALA A 97 3.48 4.42 -15.75
C ALA A 97 2.42 4.17 -16.84
N GLU A 98 1.36 3.42 -16.53
CA GLU A 98 0.24 3.18 -17.44
C GLU A 98 -0.52 4.47 -17.77
N ALA A 99 -0.73 5.35 -16.78
CA ALA A 99 -1.33 6.68 -17.00
C ALA A 99 -0.48 7.57 -17.94
N HIS A 100 0.84 7.44 -17.91
CA HIS A 100 1.77 8.13 -18.80
C HIS A 100 2.03 7.39 -20.13
N GLY A 101 1.33 6.28 -20.39
CA GLY A 101 1.45 5.50 -21.64
C GLY A 101 2.71 4.64 -21.74
N VAL A 102 3.44 4.44 -20.63
CA VAL A 102 4.61 3.58 -20.53
C VAL A 102 4.15 2.17 -20.18
N LYS A 103 4.51 1.17 -21.00
CA LYS A 103 4.24 -0.24 -20.67
C LYS A 103 5.19 -0.68 -19.55
N PRO A 104 4.71 -1.03 -18.35
CA PRO A 104 5.59 -1.44 -17.26
C PRO A 104 6.35 -2.71 -17.64
N ILE A 105 7.66 -2.72 -17.37
CA ILE A 105 8.51 -3.88 -17.66
C ILE A 105 8.10 -5.01 -16.71
N GLN A 106 7.66 -6.14 -17.26
CA GLN A 106 7.10 -7.27 -16.51
C GLN A 106 8.13 -8.10 -15.72
N LYS A 107 9.43 -7.82 -15.86
CA LYS A 107 10.49 -8.67 -15.29
C LYS A 107 11.53 -7.85 -14.52
N PRO A 108 11.87 -8.23 -13.28
CA PRO A 108 12.90 -7.53 -12.51
C PRO A 108 14.26 -7.64 -13.22
N ARG A 109 14.85 -6.48 -13.60
CA ARG A 109 16.13 -6.40 -14.33
C ARG A 109 17.38 -6.38 -13.44
N GLY A 110 17.24 -6.59 -12.12
CA GLY A 110 18.36 -6.64 -11.19
C GLY A 110 19.45 -7.67 -11.57
N GLU A 111 19.07 -8.71 -12.32
CA GLU A 111 19.99 -9.73 -12.83
C GLU A 111 21.06 -9.18 -13.79
N VAL A 112 20.74 -8.13 -14.56
CA VAL A 112 21.67 -7.53 -15.54
C VAL A 112 22.82 -6.82 -14.84
N ILE A 113 22.53 -6.07 -13.78
CA ILE A 113 23.53 -5.37 -12.97
C ILE A 113 24.42 -6.39 -12.26
N LEU A 114 23.84 -7.44 -11.67
CA LEU A 114 24.57 -8.52 -11.01
C LEU A 114 25.50 -9.28 -11.98
N ALA A 115 25.07 -9.52 -13.21
CA ALA A 115 25.90 -10.15 -14.24
C ALA A 115 27.12 -9.27 -14.57
N MET A 116 26.92 -7.97 -14.80
CA MET A 116 28.02 -7.04 -15.08
C MET A 116 28.98 -6.89 -13.89
N LEU A 117 28.49 -6.93 -12.65
CA LEU A 117 29.36 -6.91 -11.47
C LEU A 117 30.28 -8.14 -11.40
N ARG A 118 29.82 -9.31 -11.86
CA ARG A 118 30.62 -10.54 -11.89
C ARG A 118 31.67 -10.52 -13.00
N GLU A 119 31.44 -9.77 -14.08
CA GLU A 119 32.37 -9.63 -15.20
C GLU A 119 33.53 -8.66 -14.91
N LEU A 120 33.45 -7.85 -13.85
CA LEU A 120 34.56 -7.02 -13.40
C LEU A 120 35.76 -7.90 -13.01
N THR A 121 36.93 -7.58 -13.54
CA THR A 121 38.18 -8.31 -13.28
C THR A 121 39.06 -7.49 -12.33
N PRO A 122 39.06 -7.80 -11.02
CA PRO A 122 39.80 -7.01 -10.04
C PRO A 122 41.30 -7.19 -10.27
N LYS A 123 42.02 -6.06 -10.43
CA LYS A 123 43.48 -6.03 -10.62
C LYS A 123 44.24 -5.84 -9.31
N THR A 124 43.56 -5.37 -8.26
CA THR A 124 44.15 -5.14 -6.93
C THR A 124 43.32 -5.81 -5.84
N PRO A 125 43.93 -6.13 -4.67
CA PRO A 125 43.18 -6.67 -3.53
C PRO A 125 42.09 -5.70 -3.02
N ALA A 126 42.31 -4.39 -3.15
CA ALA A 126 41.30 -3.38 -2.82
C ALA A 126 40.09 -3.42 -3.79
N GLN A 127 40.35 -3.60 -5.09
CA GLN A 127 39.28 -3.80 -6.08
C GLN A 127 38.51 -5.09 -5.83
N ALA A 128 39.17 -6.16 -5.39
CA ALA A 128 38.49 -7.41 -5.04
C ALA A 128 37.54 -7.23 -3.83
N SER A 129 37.94 -6.46 -2.80
CA SER A 129 37.04 -6.15 -1.68
C SER A 129 35.86 -5.28 -2.09
N ILE A 130 36.08 -4.28 -2.95
CA ILE A 130 35.00 -3.40 -3.47
C ILE A 130 34.02 -4.21 -4.29
N GLN A 131 34.50 -5.10 -5.18
CA GLN A 131 33.64 -5.97 -5.98
C GLN A 131 32.81 -6.91 -5.10
N ALA A 132 33.41 -7.52 -4.05
CA ALA A 132 32.69 -8.40 -3.14
C ALA A 132 31.57 -7.64 -2.41
N ARG A 133 31.84 -6.42 -1.93
CA ARG A 133 30.84 -5.56 -1.30
C ARG A 133 29.74 -5.14 -2.28
N ALA A 134 30.11 -4.74 -3.49
CA ALA A 134 29.16 -4.35 -4.54
C ALA A 134 28.25 -5.52 -4.93
N LEU A 135 28.78 -6.75 -4.99
CA LEU A 135 27.99 -7.96 -5.24
C LEU A 135 26.98 -8.21 -4.12
N GLN A 136 27.37 -8.04 -2.86
CA GLN A 136 26.49 -8.18 -1.72
C GLN A 136 25.34 -7.16 -1.75
N VAL A 137 25.66 -5.87 -1.95
CA VAL A 137 24.65 -4.80 -2.07
C VAL A 137 23.73 -5.05 -3.27
N GLY A 138 24.29 -5.48 -4.40
CA GLY A 138 23.50 -5.83 -5.58
C GLY A 138 22.53 -6.99 -5.35
N THR A 139 22.93 -8.01 -4.57
CA THR A 139 22.03 -9.13 -4.24
C THR A 139 20.93 -8.72 -3.28
N ASP A 140 21.25 -7.88 -2.29
CA ASP A 140 20.28 -7.36 -1.32
C ASP A 140 19.25 -6.45 -2.02
N LEU A 141 19.72 -5.62 -2.97
CA LEU A 141 18.87 -4.79 -3.82
C LEU A 141 17.91 -5.63 -4.67
N ALA A 142 18.42 -6.69 -5.31
CA ALA A 142 17.61 -7.59 -6.12
C ALA A 142 16.56 -8.34 -5.28
N GLN A 143 16.93 -8.80 -4.09
CA GLN A 143 15.99 -9.44 -3.16
C GLN A 143 14.89 -8.48 -2.69
N THR A 144 15.25 -7.23 -2.35
CA THR A 144 14.29 -6.20 -1.93
C THR A 144 13.33 -5.84 -3.06
N HIS A 145 13.82 -5.72 -4.30
CA HIS A 145 12.97 -5.53 -5.47
C HIS A 145 12.01 -6.69 -5.67
N LEU A 146 12.51 -7.94 -5.65
CA LEU A 146 11.68 -9.14 -5.76
C LEU A 146 10.63 -9.24 -4.65
N ALA A 147 10.96 -8.86 -3.41
CA ALA A 147 10.03 -8.86 -2.30
C ALA A 147 8.86 -7.88 -2.53
N LEU A 148 9.16 -6.65 -2.99
CA LEU A 148 8.15 -5.66 -3.37
C LEU A 148 7.23 -6.16 -4.50
N PHE A 149 7.77 -6.93 -5.45
CA PHE A 149 7.00 -7.53 -6.55
C PHE A 149 6.19 -8.78 -6.14
N ALA A 150 6.71 -9.58 -5.23
CA ALA A 150 6.09 -10.81 -4.78
C ALA A 150 5.01 -10.58 -3.73
N GLN A 151 4.96 -9.38 -3.13
CA GLN A 151 3.91 -8.99 -2.18
C GLN A 151 2.56 -9.08 -2.89
N PRO A 152 1.68 -10.04 -2.52
CA PRO A 152 0.39 -10.16 -3.16
C PRO A 152 -0.40 -8.86 -2.92
N SER A 153 -1.10 -8.38 -3.96
CA SER A 153 -2.12 -7.35 -3.79
C SER A 153 -3.03 -7.79 -2.65
N ASP A 154 -3.25 -6.92 -1.66
CA ASP A 154 -3.82 -7.24 -0.35
C ASP A 154 -5.31 -7.63 -0.44
N ALA A 155 -5.60 -8.77 -1.09
CA ALA A 155 -6.93 -9.27 -1.43
C ALA A 155 -7.72 -9.65 -0.18
N ILE A 156 -7.01 -9.89 0.93
CA ILE A 156 -7.60 -10.14 2.25
C ILE A 156 -8.33 -8.87 2.72
N SER A 157 -7.68 -7.70 2.65
CA SER A 157 -8.28 -6.41 3.05
C SER A 157 -9.59 -6.10 2.32
N SER A 158 -9.68 -6.40 1.01
CA SER A 158 -10.89 -6.14 0.20
C SER A 158 -12.12 -6.93 0.68
N THR A 159 -11.94 -8.20 1.05
CA THR A 159 -13.04 -9.04 1.54
C THR A 159 -13.54 -8.56 2.90
N PHE A 160 -12.63 -8.21 3.81
CA PHE A 160 -12.98 -7.65 5.12
C PHE A 160 -13.67 -6.29 5.00
N MET A 161 -13.25 -5.45 4.05
CA MET A 161 -13.88 -4.16 3.78
C MET A 161 -15.33 -4.34 3.32
N ALA A 162 -15.61 -5.30 2.43
CA ALA A 162 -16.96 -5.59 1.97
C ALA A 162 -17.90 -6.00 3.12
N VAL A 163 -17.41 -6.85 4.03
CA VAL A 163 -18.15 -7.26 5.23
C VAL A 163 -18.40 -6.06 6.16
N LEU A 164 -17.40 -5.20 6.36
CA LEU A 164 -17.53 -4.00 7.17
C LEU A 164 -18.59 -3.04 6.61
N VAL A 165 -18.57 -2.79 5.30
CA VAL A 165 -19.57 -1.95 4.62
C VAL A 165 -20.98 -2.54 4.79
N MET A 166 -21.12 -3.87 4.69
CA MET A 166 -22.39 -4.56 4.95
C MET A 166 -22.88 -4.33 6.39
N TRP A 167 -22.01 -4.46 7.39
CA TRP A 167 -22.37 -4.20 8.79
C TRP A 167 -22.78 -2.75 9.03
N LEU A 168 -22.07 -1.78 8.44
CA LEU A 168 -22.44 -0.37 8.55
C LEU A 168 -23.79 -0.08 7.91
N MET A 169 -24.06 -0.62 6.72
CA MET A 169 -25.37 -0.50 6.08
C MET A 169 -26.49 -1.03 6.98
N PHE A 170 -26.27 -2.16 7.63
CA PHE A 170 -27.23 -2.73 8.58
C PHE A 170 -27.48 -1.79 9.79
N ILE A 171 -26.42 -1.28 10.43
CA ILE A 171 -26.52 -0.36 11.56
C ILE A 171 -27.29 0.91 11.19
N PHE A 172 -26.94 1.55 10.07
CA PHE A 172 -27.63 2.75 9.60
C PHE A 172 -29.09 2.45 9.20
N GLY A 173 -29.37 1.27 8.65
CA GLY A 173 -30.72 0.81 8.35
C GLY A 173 -31.60 0.69 9.60
N VAL A 174 -31.07 0.09 10.67
CA VAL A 174 -31.77 -0.03 11.96
C VAL A 174 -32.03 1.35 12.58
N PHE A 175 -31.05 2.26 12.57
CA PHE A 175 -31.25 3.62 13.09
C PHE A 175 -32.29 4.40 12.27
N SER A 176 -32.31 4.24 10.95
CA SER A 176 -33.31 4.88 10.10
C SER A 176 -34.72 4.36 10.33
N MET A 177 -34.90 3.09 10.73
CA MET A 177 -36.20 2.49 11.01
C MET A 177 -36.70 2.76 12.44
N SER A 178 -35.80 3.00 13.38
CA SER A 178 -36.12 3.09 14.82
C SER A 178 -36.77 4.41 15.24
N SER A 179 -36.78 5.44 14.38
CA SER A 179 -37.31 6.77 14.70
C SER A 179 -38.37 7.24 13.69
N SER A 180 -39.30 8.07 14.15
CA SER A 180 -40.22 8.80 13.26
C SER A 180 -39.42 9.73 12.33
N PRO A 181 -39.92 10.04 11.12
CA PRO A 181 -39.25 10.96 10.20
C PRO A 181 -38.92 12.29 10.88
N ASN A 182 -37.65 12.53 11.18
CA ASN A 182 -37.16 13.75 11.80
C ASN A 182 -35.97 14.27 11.00
N PRO A 183 -36.02 15.51 10.47
CA PRO A 183 -34.94 16.07 9.66
C PRO A 183 -33.60 16.12 10.40
N THR A 184 -33.61 16.35 11.72
CA THR A 184 -32.39 16.35 12.54
C THR A 184 -31.70 14.99 12.54
N LEU A 185 -32.48 13.90 12.61
CA LEU A 185 -31.95 12.53 12.57
C LEU A 185 -31.32 12.24 11.20
N THR A 186 -31.94 12.70 10.12
CA THR A 186 -31.39 12.55 8.76
C THR A 186 -30.05 13.26 8.61
N ILE A 187 -29.92 14.49 9.12
CA ILE A 187 -28.66 15.25 9.08
C ILE A 187 -27.57 14.51 9.87
N ILE A 188 -27.86 14.06 11.09
CA ILE A 188 -26.89 13.34 11.92
C ILE A 188 -26.45 12.04 11.23
N LEU A 189 -27.40 11.24 10.71
CA LEU A 189 -27.08 10.01 9.99
C LEU A 189 -26.21 10.28 8.77
N PHE A 190 -26.48 11.36 8.03
CA PHE A 190 -25.67 11.74 6.88
C PHE A 190 -24.23 12.07 7.29
N VAL A 191 -24.03 12.84 8.36
CA VAL A 191 -22.69 13.15 8.89
C VAL A 191 -21.97 11.88 9.35
N CYS A 192 -22.67 10.95 10.01
CA CYS A 192 -22.08 9.67 10.41
C CYS A 192 -21.67 8.80 9.21
N ILE A 193 -22.51 8.72 8.17
CA ILE A 193 -22.20 8.00 6.93
C ILE A 193 -20.97 8.62 6.27
N LEU A 194 -20.92 9.96 6.15
CA LEU A 194 -19.79 10.66 5.56
C LEU A 194 -18.49 10.40 6.33
N SER A 195 -18.54 10.44 7.65
CA SER A 195 -17.40 10.14 8.52
C SER A 195 -16.90 8.69 8.35
N ALA A 196 -17.82 7.73 8.33
CA ALA A 196 -17.48 6.33 8.12
C ALA A 196 -16.92 6.06 6.71
N SER A 197 -17.50 6.69 5.68
CA SER A 197 -16.99 6.63 4.31
C SER A 197 -15.57 7.21 4.21
N ALA A 198 -15.29 8.33 4.89
CA ALA A 198 -13.96 8.92 4.93
C ALA A 198 -12.94 7.99 5.62
N ALA A 199 -13.32 7.33 6.72
CA ALA A 199 -12.45 6.37 7.40
C ALA A 199 -12.14 5.15 6.52
N ILE A 200 -13.14 4.60 5.85
CA ILE A 200 -12.98 3.48 4.90
C ILE A 200 -12.09 3.89 3.73
N TYR A 201 -12.33 5.07 3.15
CA TYR A 201 -11.50 5.63 2.08
C TYR A 201 -10.04 5.74 2.52
N LEU A 202 -9.79 6.26 3.72
CA LEU A 202 -8.43 6.41 4.24
C LEU A 202 -7.74 5.04 4.41
N VAL A 203 -8.44 4.02 4.88
CA VAL A 203 -7.90 2.64 4.94
C VAL A 203 -7.61 2.09 3.54
N MET A 204 -8.49 2.32 2.56
CA MET A 204 -8.22 1.90 1.18
C MET A 204 -7.01 2.61 0.59
N GLU A 205 -6.89 3.91 0.84
CA GLU A 205 -5.79 4.74 0.34
C GLU A 205 -4.44 4.28 0.89
N LEU A 206 -4.37 3.97 2.18
CA LEU A 206 -3.16 3.40 2.78
C LEU A 206 -2.81 2.02 2.19
N GLY A 207 -3.81 1.30 1.65
CA GLY A 207 -3.65 -0.03 1.06
C GLY A 207 -3.10 0.00 -0.36
N LEU A 208 -3.04 1.18 -0.97
CA LEU A 208 -2.46 1.43 -2.29
C LEU A 208 -1.16 2.23 -2.11
N PRO A 209 -0.05 1.61 -1.63
CA PRO A 209 1.20 2.34 -1.35
C PRO A 209 1.78 3.08 -2.58
N PHE A 210 1.49 2.58 -3.78
CA PHE A 210 1.97 3.11 -5.06
C PHE A 210 0.86 3.74 -5.92
N GLY A 211 -0.37 3.87 -5.40
CA GLY A 211 -1.53 4.49 -6.05
C GLY A 211 -2.30 5.43 -5.11
N GLY A 212 -3.22 6.26 -5.61
CA GLY A 212 -4.05 7.16 -4.77
C GLY A 212 -3.44 8.54 -4.44
N LEU A 213 -3.97 9.25 -3.44
CA LEU A 213 -3.56 10.60 -3.02
C LEU A 213 -2.38 10.58 -2.03
N MET A 214 -2.20 9.50 -1.26
CA MET A 214 -1.09 9.32 -0.30
C MET A 214 0.01 8.40 -0.83
N GLN A 215 0.31 8.49 -2.13
CA GLN A 215 1.36 7.70 -2.76
C GLN A 215 2.71 7.94 -2.10
N LEU A 216 3.50 6.86 -1.96
CA LEU A 216 4.93 6.99 -1.74
C LEU A 216 5.52 7.78 -2.91
N SER A 217 6.26 8.85 -2.61
CA SER A 217 6.91 9.64 -3.64
C SER A 217 8.08 8.84 -4.25
N SER A 218 8.15 8.85 -5.57
CA SER A 218 9.29 8.33 -6.33
C SER A 218 10.51 9.27 -6.30
N ASP A 219 10.39 10.47 -5.71
CA ASP A 219 11.44 11.49 -5.67
C ASP A 219 12.71 11.00 -4.99
N SER A 220 12.61 10.18 -3.94
CA SER A 220 13.78 9.63 -3.25
C SER A 220 14.61 8.74 -4.18
N LEU A 221 13.97 7.86 -4.94
CA LEU A 221 14.67 7.00 -5.91
C LEU A 221 15.18 7.80 -7.11
N ARG A 222 14.40 8.78 -7.57
CA ARG A 222 14.73 9.63 -8.72
C ARG A 222 15.89 10.58 -8.45
N ASN A 223 16.00 11.07 -7.21
CA ASN A 223 17.07 11.97 -6.79
C ASN A 223 18.29 11.23 -6.22
N ALA A 224 18.23 9.90 -6.07
CA ALA A 224 19.31 9.09 -5.50
C ALA A 224 20.66 9.31 -6.20
N LEU A 225 20.66 9.40 -7.54
CA LEU A 225 21.88 9.51 -8.37
C LEU A 225 21.93 10.79 -9.21
N LYS A 226 21.22 11.84 -8.79
CA LYS A 226 21.19 13.14 -9.46
C LYS A 226 22.34 14.03 -9.01
#